data_AF-A0A5N3P8F1-F1
#
_entry.id   AF-A0A5N3P8F1-F1
#
_cell.length_a   1.000
_cell.length_b   1.000
_cell.length_c   1.000
_cell.angle_alpha   90.00
_cell.angle_beta   90.00
_cell.angle_gamma   90.00
#
_symmetry.space_group_name_H-M   'P 1'
#
loop_
_entity.id
_entity.type
_entity.pdbx_description
1 polymer ?
#
loop_
_entity_poly.entity_id
_entity_poly.type
_entity_poly.pdbx_seq_one_letter_code
_entity_poly.pdbx_strand_id
1 'polypeptide(L)' 'MVFEDSMQIAERRLIDGATLEELKEAARDLRALAPDSVLAELVEARIAEIEVPARSEGDSEPTNEGA' A
#
# COMPACT_ATOMS: atom_id res chain seq x y z
N MET A 1 10.63 22.83 -10.14
CA MET A 1 9.41 22.29 -9.51
C MET A 1 9.88 21.37 -8.39
N VAL A 2 9.71 21.75 -7.12
CA VAL A 2 10.16 20.99 -5.93
C VAL A 2 8.99 20.74 -4.95
N PHE A 3 7.78 21.18 -5.33
CA PHE A 3 6.57 21.09 -4.51
C PHE A 3 5.89 19.71 -4.60
N GLU A 4 6.00 19.02 -5.74
CA GLU A 4 5.42 17.68 -5.91
C GLU A 4 6.10 16.63 -5.03
N ASP A 5 7.41 16.75 -4.79
CA ASP A 5 8.15 15.82 -3.94
C ASP A 5 7.78 15.95 -2.45
N SER A 6 7.51 17.17 -1.98
CA SER A 6 7.24 17.41 -0.56
C SER A 6 5.84 16.95 -0.15
N MET A 7 4.85 17.05 -1.04
CA MET A 7 3.53 16.44 -0.80
C MET A 7 3.63 14.91 -0.77
N GLN A 8 4.29 14.28 -1.74
CA GLN A 8 4.45 12.83 -1.77
C GLN A 8 5.17 12.29 -0.52
N ILE A 9 6.19 13.00 -0.02
CA ILE A 9 6.90 12.61 1.21
C ILE A 9 6.00 12.74 2.44
N ALA A 10 5.20 13.81 2.53
CA ALA A 10 4.29 14.03 3.65
C ALA A 10 3.16 12.99 3.67
N GLU A 11 2.58 12.71 2.51
CA GLU A 11 1.55 11.70 2.32
C GLU A 11 2.06 10.30 2.66
N ARG A 12 3.24 9.92 2.15
CA ARG A 12 3.84 8.62 2.45
C ARG A 12 4.14 8.45 3.95
N ARG A 13 4.61 9.50 4.63
CA ARG A 13 4.81 9.48 6.09
C ARG A 13 3.51 9.36 6.88
N LEU A 14 2.40 9.90 6.36
CA LEU A 14 1.09 9.79 7.02
C LEU A 14 0.61 8.33 7.08
N ILE A 15 1.03 7.53 6.12
CA ILE A 15 0.56 6.16 5.89
C ILE A 15 1.60 5.13 6.41
N ASP A 16 2.88 5.49 6.51
CA ASP A 16 4.02 4.60 6.89
C ASP A 16 4.08 4.18 8.38
N GLY A 17 3.00 4.37 9.15
CA GLY A 17 2.89 3.86 10.52
C GLY A 17 1.54 3.26 10.87
N ALA A 18 0.59 3.27 9.93
CA ALA A 18 -0.75 2.77 10.13
C ALA A 18 -0.82 1.27 9.84
N THR A 19 -1.58 0.56 10.65
CA THR A 19 -1.90 -0.85 10.42
C THR A 19 -2.88 -1.00 9.26
N LEU A 20 -2.94 -2.20 8.65
CA LEU A 20 -3.86 -2.48 7.55
C LEU A 20 -5.34 -2.21 7.93
N GLU A 21 -5.72 -2.48 9.18
CA GLU A 21 -7.08 -2.21 9.66
C GLU A 21 -7.37 -0.71 9.73
N GLU A 22 -6.45 0.08 10.28
CA GLU A 22 -6.58 1.55 10.35
C GLU A 22 -6.64 2.18 8.96
N LEU A 23 -5.87 1.66 7.99
CA LEU A 23 -5.94 2.10 6.61
C LEU A 23 -7.30 1.82 5.97
N LYS A 24 -7.88 0.64 6.22
CA LYS A 24 -9.22 0.28 5.72
C LYS A 24 -10.32 1.14 6.32
N GLU A 25 -10.22 1.46 7.61
CA GLU A 25 -11.14 2.38 8.29
C GLU A 25 -11.01 3.79 7.71
N ALA A 26 -9.78 4.30 7.59
CA ALA A 26 -9.52 5.61 7.01
C ALA A 26 -10.01 5.72 5.56
N ALA A 27 -9.81 4.68 4.73
CA ALA A 27 -10.31 4.65 3.36
C ALA A 27 -11.84 4.75 3.30
N ARG A 28 -12.54 4.02 4.18
CA ARG A 28 -14.01 4.07 4.27
C ARG A 28 -14.50 5.45 4.69
N ASP A 29 -13.88 6.04 5.71
CA ASP A 29 -14.25 7.36 6.22
C ASP A 29 -13.97 8.45 5.18
N LEU A 30 -12.83 8.37 4.50
CA LEU A 30 -12.48 9.28 3.40
C LEU A 30 -13.46 9.16 2.24
N ARG A 31 -13.87 7.94 1.84
CA ARG A 31 -14.90 7.75 0.80
C ARG A 31 -16.27 8.27 1.23
N ALA A 32 -16.62 8.18 2.51
CA ALA A 32 -17.87 8.70 3.04
C ALA A 32 -17.90 10.24 3.05
N LEU A 33 -16.76 10.89 3.35
CA LEU A 33 -16.65 12.34 3.42
C LEU A 33 -16.38 12.99 2.06
N ALA A 34 -15.48 12.40 1.28
CA ALA A 34 -14.98 12.91 0.01
C ALA A 34 -14.74 11.75 -0.96
N PRO A 35 -15.79 11.27 -1.65
CA PRO A 35 -15.73 10.08 -2.48
C PRO A 35 -14.69 10.17 -3.62
N ASP A 36 -14.37 11.37 -4.11
CA ASP A 36 -13.42 11.59 -5.20
C ASP A 36 -12.09 12.20 -4.71
N SER A 37 -11.75 11.99 -3.43
CA SER A 37 -10.51 12.50 -2.86
C SER A 37 -9.29 11.69 -3.33
N VAL A 38 -8.27 12.39 -3.82
CA VAL A 38 -6.95 11.82 -4.14
C VAL A 38 -6.33 11.13 -2.93
N LEU A 39 -6.61 11.60 -1.72
CA LEU A 39 -6.14 10.97 -0.49
C LEU A 39 -6.81 9.60 -0.25
N ALA A 40 -8.09 9.44 -0.64
CA ALA A 40 -8.77 8.15 -0.55
C ALA A 40 -8.14 7.14 -1.52
N GLU A 41 -7.86 7.56 -2.76
CA GLU A 41 -7.17 6.74 -3.75
C GLU A 41 -5.77 6.32 -3.28
N LEU A 42 -5.03 7.23 -2.64
CA LEU A 42 -3.69 6.92 -2.13
C LEU A 42 -3.72 5.89 -1.00
N VAL A 43 -4.67 6.01 -0.06
CA VAL A 43 -4.84 5.04 1.03
C VAL A 43 -5.27 3.68 0.47
N GLU A 44 -6.20 3.64 -0.49
CA GLU A 44 -6.59 2.42 -1.20
C GLU A 44 -5.41 1.76 -1.93
N ALA A 45 -4.55 2.55 -2.60
CA ALA A 45 -3.35 2.05 -3.26
C ALA A 45 -2.37 1.43 -2.26
N ARG A 46 -2.17 2.04 -1.08
CA ARG A 46 -1.30 1.46 -0.04
C ARG A 46 -1.87 0.17 0.55
N ILE A 47 -3.18 0.11 0.77
CA ILE A 47 -3.86 -1.13 1.19
C ILE A 47 -3.56 -2.24 0.18
N ALA A 48 -3.69 -1.96 -1.11
CA ALA A 48 -3.39 -2.92 -2.17
C ALA A 48 -1.92 -3.38 -2.16
N GLU A 49 -0.96 -2.48 -1.92
CA GLU A 49 0.45 -2.85 -1.77
C GLU A 49 0.73 -3.78 -0.58
N ILE A 50 0.00 -3.59 0.52
CA ILE A 50 0.14 -4.42 1.73
C ILE A 50 -0.57 -5.76 1.55
N GLU A 51 -1.74 -5.77 0.91
CA GLU A 51 -2.58 -6.96 0.70
C GLU A 51 -2.11 -7.83 -0.47
N VAL A 52 -1.36 -7.29 -1.42
CA VAL A 52 -0.68 -8.06 -2.46
C VAL A 52 0.70 -8.44 -1.91
N PRO A 53 0.86 -9.58 -1.22
CA PRO A 53 2.20 -10.10 -1.01
C PRO A 53 2.79 -10.29 -2.40
N ALA A 54 4.00 -9.77 -2.62
CA ALA A 54 4.79 -10.04 -3.80
C ALA A 54 4.59 -11.52 -4.14
N ARG A 55 3.90 -11.80 -5.25
CA ARG A 55 3.64 -13.14 -5.74
C ARG A 55 5.01 -13.81 -5.71
N SER A 56 5.19 -14.76 -4.79
CA SER A 56 6.43 -15.49 -4.61
C SER A 56 6.89 -15.93 -5.99
N GLU A 57 7.93 -15.27 -6.52
CA GLU A 57 8.70 -15.83 -7.60
C GLU A 57 9.16 -17.20 -7.12
N GLY A 58 8.98 -18.17 -8.01
CA GLY A 58 8.89 -19.59 -7.72
C GLY A 58 9.88 -20.08 -6.68
N ASP A 59 9.30 -20.60 -5.60
CA ASP A 59 9.75 -21.83 -4.97
C ASP A 59 10.08 -22.86 -6.07
N SER A 60 11.35 -22.96 -6.43
CA SER A 60 11.87 -23.96 -7.37
C SER A 60 13.34 -24.22 -7.04
N GLU A 61 13.60 -24.73 -5.85
CA GLU A 61 14.69 -25.68 -5.69
C GLU A 61 14.36 -26.71 -4.61
N PRO A 62 14.02 -27.95 -5.00
CA PRO A 62 14.46 -29.10 -4.27
C PRO A 62 15.62 -29.71 -5.05
N THR A 63 16.81 -29.49 -4.52
CA THR A 63 18.04 -30.21 -4.81
C THR A 63 17.76 -31.73 -4.74
N ASN A 64 17.67 -32.42 -5.88
CA ASN A 64 17.62 -33.89 -5.90
C ASN A 64 18.03 -34.49 -7.26
N GLU A 65 19.32 -34.69 -7.46
CA GLU A 65 19.89 -35.87 -8.13
C GLU A 65 21.14 -36.23 -7.30
N GLY A 66 21.30 -37.37 -6.65
CA GLY A 66 20.71 -38.69 -6.89
C GLY A 66 21.77 -39.58 -7.52
N ALA A 67 22.35 -40.47 -6.71
CA ALA A 67 23.26 -41.59 -7.01
C ALA A 67 24.77 -41.31 -7.06
#